data_AF-A0A8T7CC94-F1
#
_entry.id   AF-A0A8T7CC94-F1
#
_cell.length_a   1.000
_cell.length_b   1.000
_cell.length_c   1.000
_cell.angle_alpha   90.00
_cell.angle_beta   90.00
_cell.angle_gamma   90.00
#
_symmetry.space_group_name_H-M   'P 1'
#
loop_
_entity.id
_entity.type
_entity.pdbx_description
1 polymer ?
#
loop_
_entity_poly.entity_id
_entity_poly.type
_entity_poly.pdbx_seq_one_letter_code
_entity_poly.pdbx_strand_id
1 'polypeptide(L)'
;MSERVRRTALLLMSALLGWTMALGPPNANAATNRAFGSIANGTLEGGDGSGEAAIELNSVQLSLVKQARDAAGNVLAAGADVSPGQPIWFVLLIDNVTSFPAAGIRISDILNESEFTYVPDSIETATVASGSDDATIWSGTWSSLTDAVGAPDDIASITDSGGPPQAESLTVGAVTGQMNAPVSIPANTILAVRFRVTVN
;
A
#
# COMPACT_ATOMS: atom_id res chain seq x y z
N MET A 1 -17.16 12.79 -50.36
CA MET A 1 -16.00 12.32 -49.56
C MET A 1 -16.06 10.80 -49.55
N SER A 2 -15.13 10.11 -50.23
CA SER A 2 -15.28 8.69 -50.54
C SER A 2 -15.14 7.82 -49.28
N GLU A 3 -15.83 6.68 -49.27
CA GLU A 3 -15.87 5.73 -48.15
C GLU A 3 -14.48 5.27 -47.69
N ARG A 4 -13.49 5.31 -48.59
CA ARG A 4 -12.08 5.04 -48.28
C ARG A 4 -11.49 6.08 -47.32
N VAL A 5 -11.80 7.36 -47.47
CA VAL A 5 -11.29 8.44 -46.59
C VAL A 5 -11.86 8.32 -45.17
N ARG A 6 -13.12 7.89 -45.04
CA ARG A 6 -13.75 7.63 -43.72
C ARG A 6 -13.12 6.45 -42.99
N ARG A 7 -12.78 5.36 -43.69
CA ARG A 7 -12.16 4.18 -43.08
C ARG A 7 -10.72 4.46 -42.63
N THR A 8 -9.96 5.23 -43.40
CA THR A 8 -8.59 5.62 -43.02
C THR A 8 -8.58 6.59 -41.84
N ALA A 9 -9.53 7.53 -41.76
CA ALA A 9 -9.67 8.44 -40.63
C ALA A 9 -10.05 7.71 -39.33
N LEU A 10 -10.94 6.71 -39.40
CA LEU A 10 -11.33 5.92 -38.22
C LEU A 10 -10.16 5.09 -37.69
N LEU A 11 -9.39 4.44 -38.57
CA LEU A 11 -8.21 3.65 -38.20
C LEU A 11 -7.10 4.49 -37.56
N LEU A 12 -6.88 5.71 -38.05
CA LEU A 12 -5.92 6.65 -37.45
C LEU A 12 -6.37 7.16 -36.08
N MET A 13 -7.68 7.42 -35.88
CA MET A 13 -8.21 7.80 -34.57
C MET A 13 -8.14 6.66 -33.55
N SER A 14 -8.42 5.42 -33.96
CA SER A 14 -8.29 4.24 -33.08
C SER A 14 -6.84 3.98 -32.68
N ALA A 15 -5.89 4.16 -33.61
CA ALA A 15 -4.46 4.00 -33.32
C ALA A 15 -3.94 5.09 -32.37
N LEU A 16 -4.41 6.34 -32.54
CA LEU A 16 -4.02 7.46 -31.67
C LEU A 16 -4.60 7.29 -30.25
N LEU A 17 -5.85 6.82 -30.13
CA LEU A 17 -6.50 6.58 -28.85
C LEU A 17 -5.86 5.40 -28.09
N GLY A 18 -5.47 4.34 -28.81
CA GLY A 18 -4.72 3.21 -28.26
C GLY A 18 -3.33 3.61 -27.73
N TRP A 19 -2.65 4.54 -28.41
CA TRP A 19 -1.37 5.08 -27.94
C TRP A 19 -1.50 5.93 -26.68
N THR A 20 -2.57 6.72 -26.55
CA THR A 20 -2.81 7.53 -25.35
C THR A 20 -3.23 6.73 -24.13
N MET A 21 -3.72 5.50 -24.30
CA MET A 21 -4.07 4.61 -23.17
C MET A 21 -2.95 3.62 -22.80
N ALA A 22 -1.99 3.38 -23.69
CA ALA A 22 -0.80 2.57 -23.40
C ALA A 22 0.28 3.37 -22.61
N LEU A 23 0.25 4.69 -22.71
CA LEU A 23 1.04 5.59 -21.90
C LEU A 23 0.15 6.09 -20.76
N GLY A 24 0.07 5.31 -19.68
CA GLY A 24 -0.50 5.78 -18.42
C GLY A 24 0.09 7.15 -18.04
N PRO A 25 -0.58 7.92 -17.16
CA PRO A 25 -0.06 9.22 -16.73
C PRO A 25 1.41 9.04 -16.36
N PRO A 26 2.33 9.90 -16.84
CA PRO A 26 3.72 9.79 -16.44
C PRO A 26 3.73 9.76 -14.92
N ASN A 27 4.34 8.72 -14.35
CA ASN A 27 4.64 8.68 -12.93
C ASN A 27 5.42 9.97 -12.65
N ALA A 28 4.71 10.95 -12.08
CA ALA A 28 5.30 12.23 -11.73
C ALA A 28 6.16 11.94 -10.51
N ASN A 29 7.40 11.54 -10.77
CA ASN A 29 8.41 11.43 -9.73
C ASN A 29 8.43 12.77 -8.98
N ALA A 30 8.20 12.75 -7.67
CA ALA A 30 8.63 13.84 -6.85
C ALA A 30 10.15 13.95 -7.04
N ALA A 31 10.60 15.06 -7.59
CA ALA A 31 12.00 15.29 -7.92
C ALA A 31 12.89 14.99 -6.70
N THR A 32 13.98 14.26 -6.89
CA THR A 32 15.10 14.26 -5.93
C THR A 32 15.65 15.68 -5.92
N ASN A 33 15.18 16.50 -4.99
CA ASN A 33 15.68 17.85 -4.81
C ASN A 33 16.97 17.76 -3.98
N ARG A 34 18.10 17.96 -4.65
CA ARG A 34 19.38 18.21 -4.00
C ARG A 34 19.57 19.71 -3.87
N ALA A 35 19.57 20.20 -2.63
CA ALA A 35 19.94 21.58 -2.34
C ALA A 35 21.37 21.59 -1.79
N PHE A 36 22.26 22.32 -2.46
CA PHE A 36 23.56 22.68 -1.92
C PHE A 36 23.39 23.98 -1.14
N GLY A 37 23.65 23.93 0.17
CA GLY A 37 23.56 25.09 1.04
C GLY A 37 24.81 25.20 1.92
N SER A 38 25.15 26.43 2.30
CA SER A 38 26.05 26.69 3.43
C SER A 38 25.17 27.08 4.62
N ILE A 39 25.31 26.35 5.73
CA ILE A 39 24.63 26.73 6.98
C ILE A 39 25.47 27.82 7.62
N ALA A 40 25.19 29.08 7.27
CA ALA A 40 25.77 30.21 7.97
C ALA A 40 25.26 30.20 9.43
N ASN A 41 26.09 29.64 10.31
CA ASN A 41 26.08 29.74 11.77
C ASN A 41 24.84 29.15 12.50
N GLY A 42 24.92 27.85 12.78
CA GLY A 42 24.07 27.16 13.76
C GLY A 42 24.60 25.76 14.02
N THR A 43 25.26 25.57 15.16
CA THR A 43 26.03 24.36 15.54
C THR A 43 25.19 23.08 15.55
N LEU A 44 25.59 22.09 14.74
CA LEU A 44 25.53 20.68 15.14
C LEU A 44 26.82 20.41 15.93
N GLU A 45 26.71 19.79 17.10
CA GLU A 45 27.84 19.54 18.00
C GLU A 45 29.00 18.86 17.24
N GLY A 46 30.11 19.59 17.03
CA GLY A 46 31.31 19.10 16.31
C GLY A 46 31.50 19.55 14.85
N GLY A 47 30.59 20.33 14.25
CA GLY A 47 30.77 20.89 12.90
C GLY A 47 31.00 22.40 12.92
N ASP A 48 32.05 22.90 12.26
CA ASP A 48 32.39 24.34 12.23
C ASP A 48 31.59 25.15 11.19
N GLY A 49 30.62 24.54 10.51
CA GLY A 49 29.80 25.18 9.49
C GLY A 49 30.57 25.58 8.23
N SER A 50 31.83 25.16 8.07
CA SER A 50 32.62 25.40 6.87
C SER A 50 32.64 24.16 5.97
N GLY A 51 31.94 24.24 4.83
CA GLY A 51 31.84 23.15 3.86
C GLY A 51 30.53 23.16 3.05
N GLU A 52 30.50 22.45 1.93
CA GLU A 52 29.25 22.17 1.21
C GLU A 52 28.40 21.21 2.05
N ALA A 53 27.22 21.64 2.50
CA ALA A 53 26.21 20.75 3.05
C ALA A 53 25.26 20.33 1.92
N ALA A 54 25.26 19.05 1.59
CA ALA A 54 24.29 18.48 0.66
C ALA A 54 23.05 18.01 1.44
N ILE A 55 21.90 18.66 1.19
CA ILE A 55 20.61 18.16 1.66
C ILE A 55 19.99 17.36 0.52
N GLU A 56 19.84 16.06 0.72
CA GLU A 56 19.20 15.14 -0.22
C GLU A 56 17.80 14.77 0.29
N LEU A 57 16.78 15.13 -0.48
CA LEU A 57 15.40 14.72 -0.25
C LEU A 57 15.06 13.57 -1.19
N ASN A 58 14.84 12.39 -0.62
CA ASN A 58 14.38 11.21 -1.36
C ASN A 58 12.86 11.09 -1.21
N SER A 59 12.13 11.03 -2.32
CA SER A 59 10.73 10.64 -2.33
C SER A 59 10.60 9.23 -2.88
N VAL A 60 9.82 8.40 -2.21
CA VAL A 60 9.62 7.00 -2.57
C VAL A 60 8.20 6.85 -3.08
N GLN A 61 8.04 6.40 -4.33
CA GLN A 61 6.76 5.97 -4.87
C GLN A 61 6.53 4.50 -4.52
N LEU A 62 5.42 4.22 -3.84
CA LEU A 62 5.01 2.88 -3.45
C LEU A 62 3.88 2.38 -4.35
N SER A 63 3.79 1.07 -4.54
CA SER A 63 2.59 0.42 -5.06
C SER A 63 1.77 -0.12 -3.90
N LEU A 64 0.45 0.05 -3.95
CA LEU A 64 -0.49 -0.51 -2.99
C LEU A 64 -1.52 -1.37 -3.74
N VAL A 65 -1.64 -2.63 -3.34
CA VAL A 65 -2.64 -3.55 -3.86
C VAL A 65 -3.41 -4.16 -2.71
N LYS A 66 -4.75 -4.15 -2.81
CA LYS A 66 -5.62 -4.96 -1.95
C LYS A 66 -6.10 -6.17 -2.75
N GLN A 67 -5.89 -7.36 -2.22
CA GLN A 67 -6.33 -8.63 -2.80
C GLN A 67 -7.31 -9.32 -1.87
N ALA A 68 -8.27 -10.05 -2.44
CA ALA A 68 -9.10 -11.01 -1.72
C ALA A 68 -8.60 -12.43 -2.02
N ARG A 69 -8.61 -13.31 -1.02
CA ARG A 69 -8.19 -14.70 -1.15
C ARG A 69 -9.16 -15.64 -0.45
N ASP A 70 -9.29 -16.86 -0.97
CA ASP A 70 -10.04 -17.91 -0.29
C ASP A 70 -9.29 -18.42 0.96
N ALA A 71 -9.91 -19.32 1.72
CA ALA A 71 -9.30 -19.90 2.93
C ALA A 71 -8.01 -20.69 2.66
N ALA A 72 -7.81 -21.19 1.43
CA ALA A 72 -6.60 -21.90 1.02
C ALA A 72 -5.49 -20.93 0.57
N GLY A 73 -5.82 -19.66 0.34
CA GLY A 73 -4.88 -18.62 -0.08
C GLY A 73 -4.88 -18.31 -1.58
N ASN A 74 -5.79 -18.90 -2.35
CA ASN A 74 -5.89 -18.59 -3.78
C ASN A 74 -6.49 -17.20 -3.95
N VAL A 75 -5.96 -16.43 -4.90
CA VAL A 75 -6.50 -15.11 -5.24
C VAL A 75 -7.89 -15.26 -5.83
N LEU A 76 -8.85 -14.56 -5.23
CA LEU A 76 -10.19 -14.40 -5.76
C LEU A 76 -10.16 -13.30 -6.83
N ALA A 77 -10.53 -13.66 -8.06
CA ALA A 77 -10.67 -12.68 -9.13
C ALA A 77 -11.78 -11.67 -8.81
N ALA A 78 -11.72 -10.50 -9.44
CA ALA A 78 -12.78 -9.52 -9.34
C ALA A 78 -14.12 -10.12 -9.80
N GLY A 79 -15.16 -10.00 -8.96
CA GLY A 79 -16.48 -10.58 -9.23
C GLY A 79 -16.56 -12.10 -9.06
N ALA A 80 -15.56 -12.74 -8.42
CA ALA A 80 -15.67 -14.13 -8.03
C ALA A 80 -16.83 -14.34 -7.05
N ASP A 81 -17.56 -15.44 -7.21
CA ASP A 81 -18.64 -15.81 -6.31
C ASP A 81 -18.08 -16.20 -4.94
N VAL A 82 -18.69 -15.66 -3.89
CA VAL A 82 -18.46 -16.03 -2.49
C VAL A 82 -19.80 -16.34 -1.83
N SER A 83 -19.79 -17.27 -0.89
CA SER A 83 -21.01 -17.68 -0.18
C SER A 83 -21.13 -17.00 1.18
N PRO A 84 -22.35 -16.69 1.65
CA PRO A 84 -22.57 -16.28 3.04
C PRO A 84 -21.95 -17.28 4.03
N GLY A 85 -21.30 -16.76 5.06
CA GLY A 85 -20.53 -17.52 6.05
C GLY A 85 -19.14 -17.99 5.58
N GLN A 86 -18.74 -17.72 4.34
CA GLN A 86 -17.42 -18.11 3.83
C GLN A 86 -16.33 -17.23 4.46
N PRO A 87 -15.28 -17.83 5.07
CA PRO A 87 -14.11 -17.07 5.47
C PRO A 87 -13.25 -16.74 4.24
N ILE A 88 -12.85 -15.49 4.13
CA ILE A 88 -11.90 -15.01 3.13
C ILE A 88 -10.81 -14.17 3.81
N TRP A 89 -9.70 -14.00 3.11
CA TRP A 89 -8.62 -13.12 3.52
C TRP A 89 -8.61 -11.87 2.67
N PHE A 90 -8.44 -10.72 3.31
CA PHE A 90 -7.94 -9.54 2.64
C PHE A 90 -6.44 -9.41 2.87
N VAL A 91 -5.70 -9.07 1.81
CA VAL A 91 -4.25 -8.87 1.84
C VAL A 91 -3.92 -7.52 1.25
N LEU A 92 -3.28 -6.66 2.03
CA LEU A 92 -2.68 -5.41 1.62
C LEU A 92 -1.21 -5.66 1.30
N LEU A 93 -0.81 -5.40 0.06
CA LEU A 93 0.57 -5.52 -0.42
C LEU A 93 1.09 -4.12 -0.72
N ILE A 94 2.17 -3.74 -0.04
CA ILE A 94 2.83 -2.44 -0.22
C ILE A 94 4.24 -2.68 -0.73
N ASP A 95 4.46 -2.43 -2.01
CA ASP A 95 5.74 -2.68 -2.68
C ASP A 95 6.58 -1.41 -2.74
N ASN A 96 7.78 -1.49 -2.14
CA ASN A 96 8.83 -0.50 -2.28
C ASN A 96 9.90 -1.01 -3.25
N VAL A 97 9.70 -0.72 -4.54
CA VAL A 97 10.64 -1.07 -5.62
C VAL A 97 11.88 -0.16 -5.67
N THR A 98 11.99 0.81 -4.76
CA THR A 98 13.03 1.85 -4.82
C THR A 98 14.27 1.44 -4.01
N SER A 99 15.37 2.16 -4.24
CA SER A 99 16.62 2.00 -3.50
C SER A 99 16.64 2.63 -2.11
N PHE A 100 15.52 3.24 -1.67
CA PHE A 100 15.43 3.94 -0.39
C PHE A 100 14.30 3.38 0.47
N PRO A 101 14.46 3.34 1.80
CA PRO A 101 13.37 2.96 2.69
C PRO A 101 12.27 4.02 2.65
N ALA A 102 11.01 3.58 2.77
CA ALA A 102 9.86 4.45 2.93
C ALA A 102 9.41 4.43 4.40
N ALA A 103 9.30 5.60 5.03
CA ALA A 103 8.92 5.72 6.43
C ALA A 103 7.66 6.57 6.60
N GLY A 104 6.97 6.40 7.73
CA GLY A 104 5.75 7.15 8.04
C GLY A 104 4.55 6.72 7.22
N ILE A 105 4.53 5.45 6.81
CA ILE A 105 3.42 4.88 6.03
C ILE A 105 2.17 4.83 6.88
N ARG A 106 1.04 5.21 6.27
CA ARG A 106 -0.29 5.16 6.87
C ARG A 106 -1.29 4.63 5.86
N ILE A 107 -2.05 3.61 6.24
CA ILE A 107 -3.09 3.00 5.42
C ILE A 107 -4.34 2.88 6.28
N SER A 108 -5.50 3.21 5.70
CA SER A 108 -6.80 2.97 6.29
C SER A 108 -7.62 2.19 5.26
N ASP A 109 -8.16 1.07 5.71
CA ASP A 109 -9.01 0.19 4.91
C ASP A 109 -10.35 0.07 5.62
N ILE A 110 -11.39 0.60 4.96
CA ILE A 110 -12.76 0.66 5.47
C ILE A 110 -13.47 -0.62 5.04
N LEU A 111 -13.93 -1.40 6.02
CA LEU A 111 -14.69 -2.61 5.78
C LEU A 111 -16.18 -2.30 5.64
N ASN A 112 -16.81 -2.88 4.62
CA ASN A 112 -18.25 -2.82 4.47
C ASN A 112 -18.91 -3.89 5.34
N GLU A 113 -19.33 -3.52 6.55
CA GLU A 113 -20.01 -4.40 7.50
C GLU A 113 -21.33 -4.99 7.01
N SER A 114 -21.92 -4.47 5.93
CA SER A 114 -23.09 -5.11 5.32
C SER A 114 -22.72 -6.35 4.52
N GLU A 115 -21.47 -6.49 4.08
CA GLU A 115 -20.97 -7.57 3.23
C GLU A 115 -19.98 -8.49 3.96
N PHE A 116 -19.23 -7.93 4.92
CA PHE A 116 -18.14 -8.64 5.59
C PHE A 116 -18.11 -8.32 7.08
N THR A 117 -17.91 -9.35 7.90
CA THR A 117 -17.64 -9.23 9.33
C THR A 117 -16.18 -9.56 9.60
N TYR A 118 -15.44 -8.69 10.28
CA TYR A 118 -14.07 -8.96 10.69
C TYR A 118 -13.97 -10.19 11.62
N VAL A 119 -12.89 -10.96 11.49
CA VAL A 119 -12.58 -12.08 12.38
C VAL A 119 -11.49 -11.65 13.36
N PRO A 120 -11.76 -11.60 14.67
CA PRO A 120 -10.77 -11.21 15.68
C PRO A 120 -9.50 -12.05 15.68
N ASP A 121 -8.42 -11.43 16.14
CA ASP A 121 -7.06 -11.95 16.28
C ASP A 121 -6.51 -12.56 14.97
N SER A 122 -6.88 -11.97 13.83
CA SER A 122 -6.53 -12.49 12.51
C SER A 122 -5.52 -11.66 11.74
N ILE A 123 -5.10 -10.51 12.28
CA ILE A 123 -4.12 -9.64 11.64
C ILE A 123 -2.75 -10.31 11.66
N GLU A 124 -2.13 -10.39 10.50
CA GLU A 124 -0.78 -10.91 10.33
C GLU A 124 0.02 -10.05 9.37
N THR A 125 1.34 -10.01 9.56
CA THR A 125 2.27 -9.26 8.72
C THR A 125 3.42 -10.12 8.22
N ALA A 126 3.94 -9.78 7.05
CA ALA A 126 5.15 -10.36 6.48
C ALA A 126 5.95 -9.29 5.73
N THR A 127 7.26 -9.48 5.65
CA THR A 127 8.13 -8.69 4.77
C THR A 127 8.85 -9.64 3.83
N VAL A 128 8.73 -9.39 2.52
CA VAL A 128 9.39 -10.19 1.49
C VAL A 128 10.14 -9.30 0.51
N ALA A 129 10.93 -9.89 -0.39
CA ALA A 129 11.61 -9.13 -1.43
C ALA A 129 10.60 -8.55 -2.43
N SER A 130 10.87 -7.33 -2.92
CA SER A 130 10.12 -6.75 -4.03
C SER A 130 10.21 -7.64 -5.28
N GLY A 131 9.10 -7.72 -6.03
CA GLY A 131 8.96 -8.64 -7.16
C GLY A 131 8.71 -10.10 -6.79
N SER A 132 8.52 -10.44 -5.51
CA SER A 132 8.03 -11.78 -5.10
C SER A 132 6.66 -12.06 -5.71
N ASP A 133 6.44 -13.30 -6.15
CA ASP A 133 5.13 -13.70 -6.68
C ASP A 133 4.10 -13.98 -5.56
N ASP A 134 2.83 -14.04 -5.94
CA ASP A 134 1.70 -14.24 -5.02
C ASP A 134 1.81 -15.53 -4.21
N ALA A 135 2.39 -16.59 -4.80
CA ALA A 135 2.57 -17.87 -4.13
C ALA A 135 3.63 -17.77 -3.03
N THR A 136 4.77 -17.15 -3.34
CA THR A 136 5.88 -16.91 -2.41
C THR A 136 5.45 -16.04 -1.24
N ILE A 137 4.71 -14.96 -1.52
CA ILE A 137 4.15 -14.09 -0.46
C ILE A 137 3.24 -14.91 0.46
N TRP A 138 2.33 -15.71 -0.10
CA TRP A 138 1.36 -16.46 0.69
C TRP A 138 2.00 -17.56 1.55
N SER A 139 2.92 -18.33 0.98
CA SER A 139 3.63 -19.41 1.69
C SER A 139 4.74 -18.92 2.62
N GLY A 140 5.00 -17.62 2.64
CA GLY A 140 6.02 -17.00 3.49
C GLY A 140 5.70 -17.14 4.99
N THR A 141 6.65 -16.71 5.82
CA THR A 141 6.45 -16.65 7.27
C THR A 141 5.66 -15.40 7.62
N TRP A 142 4.51 -15.61 8.28
CA TRP A 142 3.65 -14.55 8.78
C TRP A 142 3.81 -14.43 10.29
N SER A 143 3.84 -13.20 10.79
CA SER A 143 3.83 -12.88 12.22
C SER A 143 2.49 -12.28 12.59
N SER A 144 1.85 -12.85 13.60
CA SER A 144 0.60 -12.30 14.14
C SER A 144 0.85 -10.94 14.79
N LEU A 145 -0.10 -10.03 14.60
CA LEU A 145 -0.21 -8.75 15.31
C LEU A 145 -1.41 -8.82 16.25
N THR A 146 -1.43 -7.99 17.29
CA THR A 146 -2.65 -7.87 18.11
C THR A 146 -3.65 -6.94 17.47
N ASP A 147 -4.94 -7.20 17.72
CA ASP A 147 -6.03 -6.34 17.26
C ASP A 147 -6.17 -5.06 18.09
N ALA A 148 -5.43 -4.95 19.20
CA ALA A 148 -5.63 -3.91 20.18
C ALA A 148 -5.30 -2.53 19.60
N VAL A 149 -6.28 -1.63 19.64
CA VAL A 149 -6.07 -0.23 19.32
C VAL A 149 -5.05 0.34 20.30
N GLY A 150 -3.83 0.55 19.80
CA GLY A 150 -2.74 1.09 20.57
C GLY A 150 -1.92 0.10 21.41
N ALA A 151 -1.79 -1.15 20.97
CA ALA A 151 -0.62 -1.92 21.35
C ALA A 151 0.65 -1.26 20.75
N PRO A 152 1.62 -0.84 21.57
CA PRO A 152 2.77 -0.04 21.11
C PRO A 152 3.70 -0.77 20.15
N ASP A 153 3.64 -2.11 20.13
CA ASP A 153 4.51 -2.95 19.31
C ASP A 153 3.83 -3.41 18.00
N ASP A 154 2.54 -3.14 17.82
CA ASP A 154 1.81 -3.54 16.63
C ASP A 154 1.72 -2.42 15.61
N ILE A 155 2.00 -2.77 14.37
CA ILE A 155 1.93 -1.82 13.25
C ILE A 155 0.51 -1.63 12.72
N ALA A 156 -0.45 -2.44 13.15
CA ALA A 156 -1.82 -2.42 12.65
C ALA A 156 -2.83 -2.69 13.77
N SER A 157 -4.03 -2.15 13.63
CA SER A 157 -5.15 -2.43 14.53
C SER A 157 -6.48 -2.28 13.80
N ILE A 158 -7.53 -2.90 14.35
CA ILE A 158 -8.92 -2.72 13.92
C ILE A 158 -9.61 -1.81 14.92
N THR A 159 -10.29 -0.78 14.45
CA THR A 159 -11.27 -0.06 15.26
C THR A 159 -12.66 -0.57 14.93
N ASP A 160 -13.24 -1.33 15.85
CA ASP A 160 -14.67 -1.60 15.89
C ASP A 160 -15.34 -0.42 16.60
N SER A 161 -16.21 0.29 15.90
CA SER A 161 -16.94 1.44 16.46
C SER A 161 -18.07 1.01 17.41
N GLY A 162 -18.41 -0.29 17.45
CA GLY A 162 -19.38 -0.88 18.37
C GLY A 162 -20.79 -0.31 18.26
N GLY A 163 -21.17 0.29 17.14
CA GLY A 163 -22.45 0.98 16.94
C GLY A 163 -22.96 0.96 15.50
N PRO A 164 -24.26 1.24 15.27
CA PRO A 164 -24.84 1.16 13.92
C PRO A 164 -24.34 2.30 13.01
N PRO A 165 -24.43 2.13 11.68
CA PRO A 165 -23.36 1.56 10.86
C PRO A 165 -22.15 2.51 10.82
N GLN A 166 -21.10 2.21 11.58
CA GLN A 166 -19.84 2.93 11.45
C GLN A 166 -18.78 1.91 11.11
N ALA A 167 -18.42 1.89 9.82
CA ALA A 167 -17.53 0.91 9.23
C ALA A 167 -16.27 0.64 10.07
N GLU A 168 -16.07 -0.63 10.39
CA GLU A 168 -14.81 -1.20 10.85
C GLU A 168 -13.67 -0.70 9.95
N SER A 169 -12.64 -0.14 10.57
CA SER A 169 -11.44 0.30 9.84
C SER A 169 -10.24 -0.47 10.35
N LEU A 170 -9.57 -1.17 9.44
CA LEU A 170 -8.18 -1.56 9.64
C LEU A 170 -7.31 -0.34 9.40
N THR A 171 -6.36 -0.09 10.30
CA THR A 171 -5.33 0.91 10.12
C THR A 171 -3.96 0.26 10.17
N VAL A 172 -3.04 0.72 9.32
CA VAL A 172 -1.63 0.32 9.32
C VAL A 172 -0.76 1.57 9.45
N GLY A 173 0.21 1.52 10.35
CA GLY A 173 1.09 2.64 10.70
C GLY A 173 0.52 3.57 11.77
N ALA A 174 1.37 4.46 12.28
CA ALA A 174 1.04 5.37 13.36
C ALA A 174 -0.05 6.40 12.95
N VAL A 175 -1.21 6.34 13.60
CA VAL A 175 -2.35 7.25 13.39
C VAL A 175 -2.62 8.02 14.68
N THR A 176 -2.93 9.31 14.60
CA THR A 176 -3.30 10.09 15.79
C THR A 176 -4.57 9.52 16.43
N GLY A 177 -4.50 9.14 17.70
CA GLY A 177 -5.61 8.51 18.43
C GLY A 177 -5.53 6.98 18.53
N GLN A 178 -4.55 6.36 17.85
CA GLN A 178 -4.26 4.93 17.95
C GLN A 178 -2.75 4.77 18.17
N MET A 179 -2.30 3.96 19.13
CA MET A 179 -0.85 3.80 19.40
C MET A 179 -0.17 2.78 18.48
N ASN A 180 -0.61 2.64 17.22
CA ASN A 180 0.07 1.78 16.26
C ASN A 180 1.52 2.27 16.06
N ALA A 181 2.45 1.33 15.96
CA ALA A 181 3.85 1.62 15.71
C ALA A 181 4.04 2.32 14.34
N PRO A 182 5.01 3.24 14.21
CA PRO A 182 5.39 3.78 12.92
C PRO A 182 5.86 2.66 11.97
N VAL A 183 5.37 2.68 10.73
CA VAL A 183 5.79 1.72 9.71
C VAL A 183 6.93 2.29 8.87
N SER A 184 7.96 1.47 8.70
CA SER A 184 9.03 1.68 7.73
C SER A 184 9.15 0.45 6.83
N ILE A 185 9.14 0.66 5.52
CA ILE A 185 9.28 -0.38 4.51
C ILE A 185 10.69 -0.27 3.91
N PRO A 186 11.58 -1.25 4.15
CA PRO A 186 12.91 -1.24 3.56
C PRO A 186 12.90 -1.10 2.03
N ALA A 187 13.99 -0.61 1.46
CA ALA A 187 14.22 -0.60 0.02
C ALA A 187 14.09 -2.02 -0.57
N ASN A 188 13.52 -2.15 -1.76
CA ASN A 188 13.33 -3.42 -2.47
C ASN A 188 12.58 -4.49 -1.68
N THR A 189 11.58 -4.10 -0.89
CA THR A 189 10.75 -5.04 -0.12
C THR A 189 9.26 -4.77 -0.29
N ILE A 190 8.46 -5.82 -0.09
CA ILE A 190 7.02 -5.74 0.06
C ILE A 190 6.68 -5.93 1.54
N LEU A 191 5.96 -4.97 2.10
CA LEU A 191 5.21 -5.18 3.35
C LEU A 191 3.86 -5.77 2.98
N ALA A 192 3.54 -6.94 3.53
CA ALA A 192 2.26 -7.58 3.37
C ALA A 192 1.53 -7.60 4.72
N VAL A 193 0.29 -7.15 4.74
CA VAL A 193 -0.60 -7.24 5.91
C VAL A 193 -1.85 -7.99 5.48
N ARG A 194 -2.25 -9.01 6.24
CA ARG A 194 -3.48 -9.75 5.96
C ARG A 194 -4.36 -9.87 7.18
N PHE A 195 -5.64 -10.04 6.95
CA PHE A 195 -6.65 -10.23 7.98
C PHE A 195 -7.83 -11.02 7.42
N ARG A 196 -8.57 -11.71 8.29
CA ARG A 196 -9.70 -12.53 7.91
C ARG A 196 -11.00 -11.75 8.07
N VAL A 197 -11.94 -12.04 7.18
CA VAL A 197 -13.33 -11.64 7.29
C VAL A 197 -14.24 -12.82 6.95
N THR A 198 -15.47 -12.78 7.44
CA THR A 198 -16.54 -13.69 7.06
C THR A 198 -17.52 -12.95 6.18
N VAL A 199 -17.91 -13.55 5.05
CA VAL A 199 -18.96 -13.01 4.18
C VAL A 199 -20.31 -13.09 4.89
N ASN A 200 -21.10 -12.03 4.85
CA ASN A 200 -22.42 -11.97 5.49
C ASN A 200 -23.53 -12.65 4.69
#